data_AF-A0A3S0C3P1-F1
#
_entry.id   AF-A0A3S0C3P1-F1
#
_cell.length_a   1.000
_cell.length_b   1.000
_cell.length_c   1.000
_cell.angle_alpha   90.00
_cell.angle_beta   90.00
_cell.angle_gamma   90.00
#
_symmetry.space_group_name_H-M   'P 1'
#
loop_
_entity.id
_entity.type
_entity.pdbx_description
1 polymer ?
#
loop_
_entity_poly.entity_id
_entity_poly.type
_entity_poly.pdbx_seq_one_letter_code
_entity_poly.pdbx_strand_id
1 'polypeptide(L)'
;MTELRGGGPGAGDDGRCSWCGRRLPDPAGTGRPRRYCRRSCRQRAFEARRRLDEMSWGEDRLRDLLGRLDDQYVVLASVRDVVEE
;
A
#
# COMPACT_ATOMS: atom_id res chain seq x y z
N MET A 1 8.95 13.17 -21.81
CA MET A 1 8.10 11.97 -21.70
C MET A 1 8.85 10.95 -20.84
N THR A 2 8.80 11.12 -19.52
CA THR A 2 9.38 10.15 -18.58
C THR A 2 8.38 9.02 -18.42
N GLU A 3 8.69 7.86 -18.98
CA GLU A 3 7.85 6.68 -18.86
C GLU A 3 7.83 6.21 -17.40
N LEU A 4 6.71 6.47 -16.72
CA LEU A 4 6.34 5.79 -15.49
C LEU A 4 6.13 4.32 -15.84
N ARG A 5 7.18 3.51 -15.67
CA ARG A 5 7.07 2.04 -15.75
C ARG A 5 6.18 1.54 -14.62
N GLY A 6 4.90 1.39 -14.94
CA GLY A 6 3.91 0.68 -14.14
C GLY A 6 4.21 -0.81 -14.14
N GLY A 7 5.15 -1.23 -13.29
CA GLY A 7 5.32 -2.63 -12.92
C GLY A 7 4.27 -3.02 -11.89
N GLY A 8 3.17 -3.64 -12.32
CA GLY A 8 2.18 -4.24 -11.42
C GLY A 8 2.85 -5.23 -10.44
N PRO A 9 2.27 -5.48 -9.24
CA PRO A 9 2.89 -6.23 -8.15
C PRO A 9 2.95 -7.72 -8.50
N GLY A 10 3.88 -8.09 -9.38
CA GLY A 10 3.74 -9.20 -10.32
C GLY A 10 4.89 -10.20 -10.33
N ALA A 11 6.11 -9.69 -10.31
CA ALA A 11 7.32 -10.46 -10.47
C ALA A 11 8.40 -9.85 -9.56
N GLY A 12 9.28 -10.67 -9.00
CA GLY A 12 10.52 -10.14 -8.45
C GLY A 12 11.30 -9.56 -9.62
N ASP A 13 11.34 -8.23 -9.72
CA ASP A 13 11.59 -7.47 -10.96
C ASP A 13 12.90 -7.84 -11.69
N ASP A 14 13.91 -8.36 -11.01
CA ASP A 14 15.17 -8.77 -11.66
C ASP A 14 15.76 -10.04 -11.05
N GLY A 15 14.94 -11.07 -10.82
CA GLY A 15 15.40 -12.26 -10.11
C GLY A 15 15.82 -11.94 -8.66
N ARG A 16 15.18 -10.93 -8.05
CA ARG A 16 15.40 -10.54 -6.65
C ARG A 16 14.17 -10.83 -5.80
N CYS A 17 14.40 -11.16 -4.54
CA CYS A 17 13.37 -11.44 -3.56
C CYS A 17 12.61 -10.16 -3.20
N SER A 18 11.29 -10.16 -3.39
CA SER A 18 10.43 -8.99 -3.12
C SER A 18 10.38 -8.57 -1.63
N TRP A 19 10.94 -9.37 -0.71
CA TRP A 19 11.00 -9.03 0.72
C TRP A 19 12.39 -8.55 1.17
N CYS A 20 13.48 -9.15 0.69
CA CYS A 20 14.83 -8.87 1.20
C CYS A 20 15.85 -8.47 0.13
N GLY A 21 15.45 -8.34 -1.13
CA GLY A 21 16.30 -7.90 -2.24
C GLY A 21 17.38 -8.89 -2.70
N ARG A 22 17.66 -9.95 -1.94
CA ARG A 22 18.61 -11.02 -2.32
C ARG A 22 18.22 -11.69 -3.63
N ARG A 23 19.21 -12.11 -4.41
CA ARG A 23 19.00 -12.92 -5.61
C ARG A 23 18.17 -14.15 -5.28
N LEU A 24 17.22 -14.44 -6.15
CA LEU A 24 16.45 -15.66 -6.12
C LEU A 24 17.36 -16.80 -6.61
N PRO A 25 17.19 -18.01 -6.06
CA PRO A 25 17.86 -19.18 -6.63
C PRO A 25 17.38 -19.41 -8.06
N ASP A 26 18.22 -20.05 -8.85
CA ASP A 26 17.97 -20.29 -10.27
C ASP A 26 16.61 -20.97 -10.47
N PRO A 27 15.90 -20.61 -11.56
CA PRO A 27 14.62 -21.19 -11.87
C PRO A 27 14.78 -22.70 -12.03
N ALA A 28 14.15 -23.47 -11.13
CA ALA A 28 14.20 -24.93 -11.12
C ALA A 28 13.42 -25.60 -12.28
N GLY A 29 12.91 -24.82 -13.25
CA GLY A 29 12.17 -25.33 -14.40
C GLY A 29 11.38 -24.23 -15.12
N THR A 30 10.69 -24.63 -16.19
CA THR A 30 9.73 -23.78 -16.92
C THR A 30 8.47 -23.59 -16.09
N GLY A 31 8.25 -22.38 -15.58
CA GLY A 31 7.09 -22.07 -14.74
C GLY A 31 7.10 -20.63 -14.23
N ARG A 32 6.10 -20.27 -13.43
CA ARG A 32 5.98 -18.91 -12.88
C ARG A 32 7.20 -18.59 -12.00
N PRO A 33 7.89 -17.46 -12.25
CA PRO A 33 9.08 -17.11 -11.49
C PRO A 33 8.78 -16.99 -9.99
N ARG A 34 9.75 -17.41 -9.17
CA ARG A 34 9.65 -17.24 -7.72
C ARG A 34 9.62 -15.75 -7.38
N ARG A 35 8.92 -15.38 -6.31
CA ARG A 35 8.93 -14.01 -5.77
C ARG A 35 9.76 -13.86 -4.49
N TYR A 36 10.03 -14.98 -3.81
CA TYR A 36 10.70 -14.99 -2.52
C TYR A 36 11.79 -16.06 -2.50
N CYS A 37 12.95 -15.74 -1.92
CA CYS A 37 14.08 -16.67 -1.87
C CYS A 37 13.81 -17.88 -0.96
N ARG A 38 13.01 -17.70 0.11
CA ARG A 38 12.70 -18.72 1.12
C ARG A 38 11.33 -18.53 1.78
N ARG A 39 10.81 -19.59 2.44
CA ARG A 39 9.50 -19.59 3.12
C ARG A 39 9.38 -18.47 4.17
N SER A 40 10.42 -18.22 4.95
CA SER A 40 10.41 -17.14 5.97
C SER A 40 10.25 -15.75 5.38
N CYS A 41 10.79 -15.47 4.18
CA CYS A 41 10.56 -14.20 3.50
C CYS A 41 9.12 -14.07 2.99
N ARG A 42 8.51 -15.18 2.52
CA ARG A 42 7.08 -15.19 2.16
C ARG A 42 6.19 -14.93 3.37
N GLN A 43 6.50 -15.55 4.51
CA GLN A 43 5.75 -15.41 5.76
C GLN A 43 5.78 -13.96 6.26
N ARG A 44 6.96 -13.34 6.34
CA ARG A 44 7.08 -11.94 6.75
C ARG A 44 6.38 -10.96 5.82
N ALA A 45 6.41 -11.23 4.51
CA ALA A 45 5.66 -10.42 3.55
C ALA A 45 4.14 -10.55 3.75
N PHE A 46 3.65 -11.73 4.14
CA PHE A 46 2.25 -11.92 4.52
C PHE A 46 1.91 -11.17 5.81
N GLU A 47 2.73 -11.31 6.86
CA GLU A 47 2.55 -10.60 8.14
C GLU A 47 2.58 -9.08 7.98
N ALA A 48 3.48 -8.55 7.14
CA ALA A 48 3.54 -7.11 6.87
C ALA A 48 2.24 -6.60 6.23
N ARG A 49 1.68 -7.33 5.25
CA ARG A 49 0.38 -6.99 4.68
C ARG A 49 -0.74 -7.09 5.72
N ARG A 50 -0.75 -8.15 6.52
CA ARG A 50 -1.73 -8.33 7.59
C ARG A 50 -1.68 -7.23 8.63
N ARG A 51 -0.49 -6.78 9.04
CA ARG A 51 -0.34 -5.64 9.95
C ARG A 51 -0.84 -4.34 9.33
N LEU A 52 -0.61 -4.13 8.04
CA LEU A 52 -1.18 -2.97 7.33
C LEU A 52 -2.71 -3.04 7.27
N ASP A 53 -3.29 -4.21 7.01
CA ASP A 53 -4.74 -4.41 7.06
C ASP A 53 -5.29 -4.18 8.48
N GLU A 54 -4.61 -4.70 9.50
CA GLU A 54 -4.99 -4.56 10.92
C GLU A 54 -4.85 -3.11 11.43
N MET A 55 -3.87 -2.37 10.92
CA MET A 55 -3.68 -0.94 11.19
C MET A 55 -4.49 -0.05 10.25
N SER A 56 -5.06 -0.61 9.18
CA SER A 56 -5.96 0.13 8.30
C SER A 56 -7.20 0.45 9.11
N TRP A 57 -7.61 1.71 9.09
CA TRP A 57 -8.75 2.16 9.87
C TRP A 57 -10.08 1.67 9.26
N GLY A 58 -10.06 0.68 8.36
CA GLY A 58 -11.17 0.31 7.49
C GLY A 58 -11.51 1.44 6.51
N GLU A 59 -11.89 1.10 5.27
CA GLU A 59 -12.35 2.12 4.31
C GLU A 59 -13.55 2.90 4.88
N ASP A 60 -14.47 2.19 5.56
CA ASP A 60 -15.69 2.78 6.11
C ASP A 60 -15.42 3.84 7.19
N ARG A 61 -14.49 3.58 8.10
CA ARG A 61 -14.17 4.54 9.17
C ARG A 61 -13.30 5.69 8.67
N LEU A 62 -12.50 5.50 7.62
CA LEU A 62 -11.90 6.63 6.91
C LEU A 62 -12.96 7.53 6.26
N ARG A 63 -13.97 6.93 5.62
CA ARG A 63 -15.08 7.67 5.02
C ARG A 63 -15.89 8.45 6.06
N ASP A 64 -16.18 7.85 7.21
CA ASP A 64 -16.83 8.52 8.35
C ASP A 64 -16.03 9.73 8.86
N LEU A 65 -14.73 9.54 9.14
CA LEU A 65 -13.87 10.61 9.65
C LEU A 65 -13.73 11.78 8.66
N LEU A 66 -13.63 11.47 7.37
CA LEU A 66 -13.58 12.50 6.31
C LEU A 66 -14.88 13.28 6.24
N GLY A 67 -16.05 12.62 6.35
CA GLY A 67 -17.34 13.29 6.41
C GLY A 67 -17.42 14.26 7.59
N ARG A 68 -17.00 13.83 8.78
CA ARG A 68 -16.98 14.68 9.97
C ARG A 68 -16.07 15.92 9.82
N LEU A 69 -14.94 15.77 9.13
CA LEU A 69 -14.05 16.89 8.83
C LEU A 69 -14.67 17.88 7.85
N ASP A 70 -15.41 17.39 6.85
CA ASP A 70 -16.13 18.22 5.88
C ASP A 70 -17.23 19.04 6.57
N ASP A 71 -18.04 18.39 7.42
CA ASP A 71 -19.06 19.07 8.23
C ASP A 71 -18.46 20.18 9.09
N GLN A 72 -17.33 19.90 9.75
CA GLN A 72 -16.63 20.89 10.56
C GLN A 72 -16.10 22.06 9.70
N TYR A 73 -15.58 21.77 8.51
CA TYR A 73 -15.09 22.79 7.59
C TYR A 73 -16.22 23.73 7.15
N VAL A 74 -17.40 23.21 6.82
CA VAL A 74 -18.57 24.02 6.45
C VAL A 74 -18.97 24.98 7.58
N VAL A 75 -18.98 24.50 8.82
CA VAL A 75 -19.28 25.34 9.98
C VAL A 75 -18.22 26.43 10.14
N LEU A 76 -16.94 26.06 10.07
CA LEU A 76 -15.84 27.03 10.21
C LEU A 76 -15.83 28.07 9.10
N ALA A 77 -16.18 27.69 7.87
CA ALA A 77 -16.33 28.63 6.75
C ALA A 77 -17.46 29.64 7.03
N SER A 78 -18.61 29.15 7.48
CA SER A 78 -19.74 30.01 7.87
C SER A 78 -19.37 30.99 8.99
N VAL A 79 -18.64 30.52 10.01
CA VAL A 79 -18.17 31.39 11.10
C VAL A 79 -17.20 32.44 10.59
N ARG A 80 -16.28 32.08 9.69
CA ARG A 80 -15.35 33.02 9.08
C ARG A 80 -16.08 34.13 8.32
N ASP A 81 -17.12 33.79 7.56
CA ASP A 81 -17.89 34.79 6.81
C ASP A 81 -18.58 35.81 7.73
N VAL A 82 -19.05 35.38 8.91
CA VAL A 82 -19.64 36.29 9.93
C VAL A 82 -18.58 37.17 10.61
N VAL A 83 -17.35 36.68 10.78
CA VAL A 83 -16.27 37.44 11.44
C VAL A 83 -15.66 38.49 10.53
N GLU A 84 -15.68 38.26 9.21
CA GLU A 84 -15.08 39.15 8.21
C GLU A 84 -16.05 40.22 7.67
N GLU A 85 -17.30 40.26 8.15
CA GLU A 85 -18.31 41.31 7.90
C GLU A 85 -18.31 42.38 9.01
#